data_AF-A0A3A9K9L9-F1
#
_entry.id   AF-A0A3A9K9L9-F1
#
_cell.length_a   1.000
_cell.length_b   1.000
_cell.length_c   1.000
_cell.angle_alpha   90.00
_cell.angle_beta   90.00
_cell.angle_gamma   90.00
#
_symmetry.space_group_name_H-M   'P 1'
#
loop_
_entity.id
_entity.type
_entity.pdbx_description
1 polymer ?
#
loop_
_entity_poly.entity_id
_entity_poly.type
_entity_poly.pdbx_seq_one_letter_code
_entity_poly.pdbx_strand_id
1 'polypeptide(L)'
;MARLLVYKHESQEGVVVVLDIPLKDTSGKTYYSAATLLTRGAPDLELIVENDERIIHSKQHHSYLYPYLTHMGDREILGKSLMDFYSKNEEFLG
;
A
#
# COMPACT_ATOMS: atom_id res chain seq x y z
N MET A 1 9.97 -9.53 -8.80
CA MET A 1 10.71 -8.65 -7.87
C MET A 1 9.70 -7.66 -7.32
N ALA A 2 9.41 -7.70 -6.02
CA ALA A 2 8.38 -6.87 -5.40
C ALA A 2 8.86 -5.41 -5.30
N ARG A 3 8.05 -4.47 -5.79
CA ARG A 3 8.31 -3.03 -5.68
C ARG A 3 7.27 -2.38 -4.77
N LEU A 4 7.70 -1.42 -3.97
CA LEU A 4 6.78 -0.54 -3.24
C LEU A 4 6.58 0.75 -4.04
N LEU A 5 5.34 1.11 -4.30
CA LEU A 5 4.94 2.39 -4.91
C LEU A 5 4.37 3.27 -3.81
N VAL A 6 4.81 4.52 -3.71
CA VAL A 6 4.30 5.45 -2.69
C VAL A 6 3.52 6.54 -3.41
N TYR A 7 2.28 6.73 -3.01
CA TYR A 7 1.35 7.69 -3.56
C TYR A 7 1.05 8.73 -2.48
N LYS A 8 1.23 10.01 -2.83
CA LYS A 8 0.86 11.13 -1.96
C LYS A 8 -0.29 11.89 -2.60
N HIS A 9 -1.40 11.97 -1.88
CA HIS A 9 -2.55 12.76 -2.28
C HIS A 9 -2.46 14.15 -1.64
N GLU A 10 -2.73 15.22 -2.39
CA GLU A 10 -2.57 16.60 -1.89
C GLU A 10 -3.60 16.97 -0.80
N SER A 11 -4.77 16.34 -0.79
CA SER A 11 -5.84 16.60 0.19
C SER A 11 -5.84 15.68 1.42
N GLN A 12 -5.00 14.65 1.47
CA GLN A 12 -4.97 13.69 2.58
C GLN A 12 -3.67 13.85 3.37
N GLU A 13 -3.78 13.85 4.71
CA GLU A 13 -2.62 13.93 5.59
C GLU A 13 -1.93 12.56 5.70
N GLY A 14 -1.34 12.07 4.61
CA GLY A 14 -0.70 10.78 4.57
C GLY A 14 -0.16 10.36 3.21
N VAL A 15 0.34 9.12 3.15
CA VAL A 15 0.76 8.45 1.92
C VAL A 15 0.20 7.04 1.86
N VAL A 16 -0.16 6.58 0.68
CA VAL A 16 -0.53 5.18 0.43
C VAL A 16 0.68 4.48 -0.15
N VAL A 17 1.08 3.36 0.46
CA VAL A 17 2.17 2.51 -0.01
C VAL A 17 1.57 1.24 -0.57
N VAL A 18 1.85 0.96 -1.84
CA VAL A 18 1.28 -0.16 -2.57
C VAL A 18 2.37 -1.16 -2.87
N LEU A 19 2.11 -2.42 -2.56
CA LEU A 19 2.89 -3.55 -3.05
C LEU A 19 2.48 -3.80 -4.51
N ASP A 20 3.41 -3.59 -5.43
CA ASP A 20 3.21 -3.71 -6.88
C ASP A 20 3.17 -5.18 -7.33
N ILE A 21 2.24 -5.94 -6.73
CA ILE A 21 1.92 -7.33 -7.03
C ILE A 21 0.40 -7.41 -7.08
N PRO A 22 -0.19 -7.61 -8.27
CA PRO A 22 -1.64 -7.63 -8.42
C PRO A 22 -2.24 -8.92 -7.87
N LEU A 23 -3.33 -8.80 -7.13
CA LEU A 23 -4.25 -9.87 -6.76
C LEU A 23 -5.47 -9.78 -7.65
N LYS A 24 -5.97 -10.92 -8.15
CA LYS A 24 -7.20 -10.94 -8.96
C LYS A 24 -8.26 -11.73 -8.22
N ASP A 25 -9.46 -11.18 -8.13
CA ASP A 25 -10.61 -11.95 -7.68
C ASP A 25 -11.17 -12.85 -8.80
N THR A 26 -12.14 -13.69 -8.44
CA THR A 26 -12.84 -14.60 -9.35
C THR A 26 -13.61 -13.89 -10.48
N SER A 27 -13.89 -12.58 -10.33
CA SER A 27 -14.52 -11.75 -11.36
C SER A 27 -13.51 -11.09 -12.30
N GLY A 28 -12.21 -11.30 -12.08
CA GLY A 28 -11.12 -10.72 -12.84
C GLY A 28 -10.73 -9.30 -12.43
N LYS A 29 -11.25 -8.79 -11.31
CA LYS A 29 -10.94 -7.46 -10.81
C LYS A 29 -9.60 -7.47 -10.07
N THR A 30 -8.77 -6.47 -10.37
CA THR A 30 -7.43 -6.32 -9.79
C THR A 30 -7.46 -5.54 -8.48
N TYR A 31 -6.78 -6.08 -7.48
CA TYR A 31 -6.51 -5.47 -6.19
C TYR A 31 -5.02 -5.45 -5.93
N TYR A 32 -4.60 -4.57 -5.03
CA TYR A 32 -3.23 -4.49 -4.53
C TYR A 32 -3.25 -4.43 -3.02
N SER A 33 -2.27 -5.08 -2.41
CA SER A 33 -2.01 -4.89 -0.98
C SER A 33 -1.40 -3.53 -0.75
N ALA A 34 -1.99 -2.75 0.15
CA ALA A 34 -1.55 -1.41 0.44
C ALA A 34 -1.54 -1.10 1.94
N ALA A 35 -0.80 -0.06 2.28
CA ALA A 35 -0.69 0.48 3.61
C ALA A 35 -0.91 1.98 3.54
N THR A 36 -1.96 2.48 4.19
CA THR A 36 -2.16 3.91 4.40
C THR A 36 -1.36 4.34 5.61
N LEU A 37 -0.40 5.24 5.39
CA LEU A 37 0.45 5.81 6.43
C LEU A 37 -0.01 7.24 6.71
N LEU A 38 -0.42 7.50 7.94
CA LEU A 38 -0.76 8.84 8.43
C LEU A 38 0.41 9.43 9.21
N THR A 39 0.44 10.76 9.34
CA THR A 39 1.46 11.46 10.16
C THR A 39 1.45 11.03 11.62
N ARG A 40 0.30 10.52 12.10
CA ARG A 40 0.13 9.97 13.45
C ARG A 40 -0.73 8.72 13.36
N GLY A 41 -0.22 7.62 13.92
CA GLY A 41 -0.96 6.37 14.01
C GLY A 41 -0.18 5.17 13.48
N ALA A 42 -0.76 3.99 13.68
CA ALA A 42 -0.29 2.77 13.04
C ALA A 42 -0.67 2.80 11.54
N PRO A 43 0.10 2.14 10.67
CA PRO A 43 -0.33 1.91 9.29
C PRO A 43 -1.65 1.16 9.26
N ASP A 44 -2.52 1.52 8.33
CA ASP A 44 -3.72 0.74 8.04
C ASP A 44 -3.48 -0.13 6.81
N LEU A 45 -3.60 -1.45 6.96
CA LEU A 45 -3.38 -2.42 5.88
C LEU A 45 -4.71 -2.72 5.19
N GLU A 46 -4.76 -2.57 3.88
CA GLU A 46 -5.98 -2.68 3.11
C GLU A 46 -5.73 -3.25 1.71
N LEU A 47 -6.81 -3.76 1.09
CA LEU A 47 -6.84 -4.07 -0.34
C LEU A 47 -7.41 -2.87 -1.07
N ILE A 48 -6.64 -2.31 -1.98
CA ILE A 48 -7.09 -1.23 -2.85
C ILE A 48 -7.28 -1.73 -4.26
N VAL A 49 -8.31 -1.24 -4.94
CA VAL A 49 -8.58 -1.59 -6.34
C VAL A 49 -7.65 -0.82 -7.27
N GLU A 50 -7.37 -1.35 -8.46
CA GLU A 50 -6.47 -0.68 -9.42
C GLU A 50 -6.90 0.76 -9.76
N ASN A 51 -8.21 1.02 -9.73
CA ASN A 51 -8.81 2.31 -10.05
C ASN A 51 -9.14 3.15 -8.80
N ASP A 52 -8.47 2.90 -7.68
CA ASP A 52 -8.65 3.70 -6.47
C ASP A 52 -8.17 5.14 -6.72
N GLU A 53 -9.00 6.11 -6.37
CA GLU A 53 -8.73 7.54 -6.56
C GLU A 53 -7.40 7.96 -5.92
N ARG A 54 -6.99 7.31 -4.82
CA ARG A 54 -5.71 7.58 -4.15
C ARG A 54 -4.52 7.10 -4.98
N ILE A 55 -4.68 6.18 -5.92
CA ILE A 55 -3.65 5.80 -6.89
C ILE A 55 -3.71 6.74 -8.09
N ILE A 56 -4.90 6.92 -8.65
CA ILE A 56 -5.12 7.66 -9.91
C ILE A 56 -4.71 9.13 -9.78
N HIS A 57 -5.12 9.80 -8.70
CA HIS A 57 -4.92 11.25 -8.53
C HIS A 57 -3.67 11.60 -7.71
N SER A 58 -2.93 10.59 -7.26
CA SER A 58 -1.68 10.80 -6.54
C SER A 58 -0.49 10.78 -7.46
N LYS A 59 0.55 11.53 -7.08
CA LYS A 59 1.86 11.44 -7.73
C LYS A 59 2.64 10.31 -7.08
N GLN A 60 3.32 9.50 -7.90
CA GLN A 60 4.25 8.51 -7.37
C GLN A 60 5.49 9.22 -6.81
N HIS A 61 5.90 8.84 -5.60
CA HIS A 61 7.09 9.36 -4.93
C HIS A 61 8.03 8.24 -4.53
N HIS A 62 9.34 8.42 -4.71
CA HIS A 62 10.34 7.40 -4.39
C HIS A 62 10.96 7.55 -3.00
N SER A 63 10.83 8.73 -2.37
CA SER A 63 11.63 9.12 -1.19
C SER A 63 10.81 9.56 0.03
N TYR A 64 9.47 9.57 -0.06
CA TYR A 64 8.61 10.29 0.90
C TYR A 64 8.14 9.47 2.11
N LEU A 65 8.74 8.30 2.34
CA LEU A 65 8.35 7.39 3.41
C LEU A 65 8.91 7.77 4.79
N TYR A 66 10.09 8.38 4.83
CA TYR A 66 10.83 8.64 6.08
C TYR A 66 10.02 9.35 7.19
N PRO A 67 9.22 10.39 6.90
CA PRO A 67 8.41 11.05 7.93
C PRO A 67 7.37 10.14 8.59
N TYR A 68 6.95 9.08 7.90
CA TYR A 68 5.87 8.18 8.32
C TYR A 68 6.38 6.85 8.90
N LEU A 69 7.65 6.49 8.63
CA LEU A 69 8.25 5.23 9.08
C LEU A 69 8.77 5.27 10.53
N THR A 70 8.84 6.44 11.17
CA THR A 70 9.31 6.62 12.55
C THR A 70 8.55 5.75 13.56
N HIS A 71 7.30 5.37 13.26
CA HIS A 71 6.48 4.49 14.09
C HIS A 71 6.57 3.00 13.74
N MET A 72 7.08 2.65 12.56
CA MET A 72 7.22 1.26 12.10
C MET A 72 8.63 0.70 12.26
N GLY A 73 9.60 1.49 12.70
CA GLY A 73 10.98 1.06 12.90
C GLY A 73 11.81 1.04 11.61
N ASP A 74 11.28 0.54 10.48
CA ASP A 74 11.93 0.62 9.16
C ASP A 74 10.98 0.26 7.99
N ARG A 75 11.38 0.61 6.77
CA ARG A 75 10.76 0.22 5.49
C ARG A 75 10.68 -1.29 5.30
N GLU A 76 11.61 -2.05 5.90
CA GLU A 76 11.61 -3.51 5.85
C GLU A 76 10.37 -4.12 6.55
N ILE A 77 10.01 -3.58 7.72
CA ILE A 77 8.83 -4.05 8.48
C ILE A 77 7.55 -3.77 7.70
N LEU A 78 7.46 -2.59 7.06
CA LEU A 78 6.34 -2.26 6.19
C LEU A 78 6.25 -3.23 4.99
N GLY A 79 7.39 -3.49 4.33
CA GLY A 79 7.45 -4.43 3.20
C GLY A 79 7.02 -5.84 3.60
N LYS A 80 7.49 -6.33 4.75
CA LYS A 80 7.08 -7.63 5.30
C LYS A 80 5.59 -7.65 5.63
N SER A 81 5.07 -6.62 6.29
CA SER A 81 3.65 -6.53 6.65
C SER A 81 2.74 -6.55 5.42
N LEU A 82 3.13 -5.84 4.36
CA LEU A 82 2.43 -5.85 3.08
C LEU A 82 2.50 -7.22 2.40
N MET A 83 3.63 -7.91 2.47
CA MET A 83 3.77 -9.25 1.89
C MET A 83 2.95 -10.29 2.67
N ASP A 84 2.98 -10.25 4.00
CA ASP A 84 2.18 -11.14 4.85
C ASP A 84 0.68 -10.88 4.61
N PHE A 85 0.29 -9.61 4.41
CA PHE A 85 -1.08 -9.25 4.07
C PHE A 85 -1.46 -9.72 2.66
N TYR A 86 -0.56 -9.59 1.67
CA TYR A 86 -0.75 -10.13 0.34
C TYR A 86 -1.02 -11.62 0.37
N SER A 87 -0.15 -12.42 1.01
CA SER A 87 -0.27 -13.88 1.01
C SER A 87 -1.59 -14.33 1.63
N LYS A 88 -2.04 -13.67 2.71
CA LYS A 88 -3.34 -13.98 3.33
C LYS A 88 -4.53 -13.71 2.42
N ASN A 89 -4.46 -12.66 1.59
CA ASN A 89 -5.55 -12.29 0.69
C ASN A 89 -5.49 -13.02 -0.65
N GLU A 90 -4.31 -13.46 -1.08
CA GLU A 90 -4.13 -14.34 -2.25
C GLU A 90 -4.91 -15.64 -2.06
N GLU A 91 -4.86 -16.24 -0.87
CA GLU A 91 -5.61 -17.45 -0.52
C GLU A 91 -7.14 -17.22 -0.46
N PHE A 92 -7.59 -15.98 -0.29
CA PHE A 92 -9.01 -15.65 -0.14
C PHE A 92 -9.67 -15.24 -1.47
N LEU A 93 -8.90 -14.60 -2.36
CA LEU A 93 -9.40 -14.11 -3.66
C LEU A 93 -9.24 -15.12 -4.80
N GLY A 94 -8.32 -16.08 -4.67
CA GLY A 94 -8.12 -17.22 -5.57
C GLY A 94 -8.93 -18.45 -5.17
#